data_AF-A5L8V5-F1
#
_entry.id   AF-A5L8V5-F1
#
_cell.length_a   1.000
_cell.length_b   1.000
_cell.length_c   1.000
_cell.angle_alpha   90.00
_cell.angle_beta   90.00
_cell.angle_gamma   90.00
#
_symmetry.space_group_name_H-M   'P 1'
#
loop_
_entity.id
_entity.type
_entity.pdbx_description
1 polymer ?
#
loop_
_entity_poly.entity_id
_entity_poly.type
_entity_poly.pdbx_seq_one_letter_code
_entity_poly.pdbx_strand_id
1 'polypeptide(L)'
;KPFPVSVAFGADPATILGAVTPVPDTLSEYAFAGLLRGSKTEVVKSISNDLEVPASAEIVMEGYIDPNEFADEGPYGDHTGYYNEKEKHSVFTITHVTMRENPIYHSTYTGRPPDEPAVLGVALNEVFVPILQKQFPEIEDFYLPPEGCSYRMAVVTMKKQYPGHAKRVMMGVWSFLRQFMYTKFVLVCDEDVNARDWSQVTAAMCKHMDPSRDTLMIENTPIDSLDFASPVVGLGSKMGLDITKKWDAELALSPDVQSTPENSDHIEGGLAELTKAHPEILDIHLQNDNASMVVVSIDKQAAGNGKKIMEAVWSQFDENKFVIVCDGDVNVSDWNDIIWAVTTRMDPARDTLFLQDETGHSKVGLDATNKWEGECLREWGVPITKDPELVKKIDSIWEQLGIL
;
A
#
# COMPACT_ATOMS: atom_id res chain seq x y z
N LYS A 1 28.51 19.44 -16.51
CA LYS A 1 27.92 19.98 -17.77
C LYS A 1 26.40 19.91 -17.63
N PRO A 2 25.65 20.89 -18.15
CA PRO A 2 24.19 20.82 -18.17
C PRO A 2 23.72 19.51 -18.82
N PHE A 3 22.73 18.85 -18.19
CA PHE A 3 22.13 17.62 -18.67
C PHE A 3 20.85 17.96 -19.45
N PRO A 4 20.75 17.67 -20.75
CA PRO A 4 19.60 18.04 -21.56
C PRO A 4 18.35 17.26 -21.16
N VAL A 5 17.21 17.95 -21.05
CA VAL A 5 15.90 17.36 -20.67
C VAL A 5 14.80 18.00 -21.52
N SER A 6 13.83 17.18 -21.94
CA SER A 6 12.58 17.61 -22.57
C SER A 6 11.41 16.93 -21.88
N VAL A 7 10.32 17.67 -21.61
CA VAL A 7 9.09 17.19 -20.97
C VAL A 7 7.91 17.44 -21.90
N ALA A 8 7.12 16.39 -22.17
CA ALA A 8 5.95 16.46 -23.04
C ALA A 8 4.64 16.27 -22.24
N PHE A 9 3.73 17.23 -22.36
CA PHE A 9 2.38 17.19 -21.79
C PHE A 9 1.36 16.88 -22.87
N GLY A 10 0.32 16.11 -22.52
CA GLY A 10 -0.76 15.75 -23.45
C GLY A 10 -0.28 14.94 -24.66
N ALA A 11 0.64 13.99 -24.45
CA ALA A 11 1.02 13.02 -25.48
C ALA A 11 -0.15 12.07 -25.79
N ASP A 12 -0.02 11.25 -26.84
CA ASP A 12 -1.03 10.23 -27.12
C ASP A 12 -1.12 9.20 -25.96
N PRO A 13 -2.31 8.60 -25.70
CA PRO A 13 -2.51 7.75 -24.53
C PRO A 13 -1.58 6.55 -24.44
N ALA A 14 -1.21 5.93 -25.57
CA ALA A 14 -0.33 4.78 -25.57
C ALA A 14 1.10 5.16 -25.16
N THR A 15 1.56 6.36 -25.53
CA THR A 15 2.85 6.90 -25.07
C THR A 15 2.82 7.15 -23.56
N ILE A 16 1.75 7.73 -23.03
CA ILE A 16 1.61 7.98 -21.58
C ILE A 16 1.60 6.64 -20.82
N LEU A 17 0.81 5.66 -21.27
CA LEU A 17 0.77 4.33 -20.67
C LEU A 17 2.11 3.60 -20.79
N GLY A 18 2.81 3.75 -21.92
CA GLY A 18 4.13 3.18 -22.11
C GLY A 18 5.18 3.77 -21.17
N ALA A 19 5.09 5.06 -20.85
CA ALA A 19 6.01 5.74 -19.94
C ALA A 19 5.84 5.32 -18.47
N VAL A 20 4.63 4.93 -18.05
CA VAL A 20 4.38 4.41 -16.70
C VAL A 20 4.58 2.89 -16.61
N THR A 21 4.53 2.18 -17.73
CA THR A 21 4.78 0.74 -17.74
C THR A 21 6.28 0.49 -17.54
N PRO A 22 6.69 -0.33 -16.56
CA PRO A 22 8.09 -0.63 -16.33
C PRO A 22 8.57 -1.66 -17.36
N VAL A 23 9.02 -1.12 -18.48
CA VAL A 23 9.68 -1.89 -19.53
C VAL A 23 11.12 -2.19 -19.13
N PRO A 24 11.73 -3.29 -19.61
CA PRO A 24 13.16 -3.53 -19.38
C PRO A 24 14.01 -2.38 -19.93
N ASP A 25 15.09 -2.01 -19.24
CA ASP A 25 16.02 -0.93 -19.65
C ASP A 25 16.57 -1.08 -21.10
N THR A 26 16.51 -2.30 -21.65
CA THR A 26 16.91 -2.60 -23.04
C THR A 26 15.86 -2.23 -24.09
N LEU A 27 14.66 -1.85 -23.69
CA LEU A 27 13.52 -1.53 -24.56
C LEU A 27 13.05 -0.11 -24.27
N SER A 28 12.99 0.73 -25.31
CA SER A 28 12.41 2.07 -25.18
C SER A 28 10.91 2.00 -24.91
N GLU A 29 10.42 2.87 -24.02
CA GLU A 29 9.01 3.09 -23.72
C GLU A 29 8.22 3.43 -25.00
N TYR A 30 8.83 4.13 -25.97
CA TYR A 30 8.19 4.39 -27.27
C TYR A 30 7.95 3.13 -28.10
N ALA A 31 8.85 2.15 -28.01
CA ALA A 31 8.67 0.87 -28.69
C ALA A 31 7.53 0.08 -28.05
N PHE A 32 7.43 0.11 -26.73
CA PHE A 32 6.32 -0.51 -25.99
C PHE A 32 4.98 0.18 -26.27
N ALA A 33 4.94 1.52 -26.27
CA ALA A 33 3.78 2.29 -26.69
C ALA A 33 3.33 1.92 -28.11
N GLY A 34 4.28 1.64 -29.00
CA GLY A 34 3.96 1.18 -30.36
C GLY A 34 3.33 -0.21 -30.41
N LEU A 35 3.71 -1.12 -29.49
CA LEU A 35 3.04 -2.43 -29.34
C LEU A 35 1.60 -2.26 -28.86
N LEU A 36 1.36 -1.38 -27.88
CA LEU A 36 0.01 -1.08 -27.39
C LEU A 36 -0.86 -0.45 -28.47
N ARG A 37 -0.29 0.45 -29.28
CA ARG A 37 -0.97 1.19 -30.34
C ARG A 37 -1.19 0.38 -31.63
N GLY A 38 -0.35 -0.64 -31.85
CA GLY A 38 -0.30 -1.40 -33.10
C GLY A 38 0.42 -0.68 -34.26
N SER A 39 1.07 0.44 -33.99
CA SER A 39 1.83 1.23 -34.98
C SER A 39 3.00 1.95 -34.32
N LYS A 40 3.98 2.42 -35.10
CA LYS A 40 5.14 3.13 -34.55
C LYS A 40 4.72 4.47 -33.93
N THR A 41 5.31 4.80 -32.78
CA THR A 41 5.14 6.13 -32.18
C THR A 41 5.76 7.19 -33.07
N GLU A 42 4.98 8.21 -33.41
CA GLU A 42 5.46 9.37 -34.17
C GLU A 42 6.16 10.35 -33.22
N VAL A 43 7.44 10.57 -33.47
CA VAL A 43 8.27 11.48 -32.67
C VAL A 43 8.88 12.56 -33.56
N VAL A 44 9.23 13.69 -32.94
CA VAL A 44 9.92 14.81 -33.56
C VAL A 44 11.10 15.21 -32.69
N LYS A 45 12.21 15.61 -33.33
CA LYS A 45 13.39 16.10 -32.63
C LYS A 45 13.07 17.41 -31.88
N SER A 46 13.53 17.51 -30.65
CA SER A 46 13.55 18.77 -29.90
C SER A 46 14.32 19.88 -30.63
N ILE A 47 13.99 21.14 -30.34
CA ILE A 47 14.64 22.31 -30.96
C ILE A 47 16.06 22.49 -30.40
N SER A 48 16.20 22.37 -29.08
CA SER A 48 17.40 22.78 -28.33
C SER A 48 18.37 21.65 -28.00
N ASN A 49 17.96 20.39 -28.24
CA ASN A 49 18.75 19.20 -27.92
C ASN A 49 18.43 18.03 -28.87
N ASP A 50 19.09 16.89 -28.68
CA ASP A 50 18.97 15.71 -29.55
C ASP A 50 17.89 14.70 -29.13
N LEU A 51 17.06 15.04 -28.13
CA LEU A 51 15.97 14.17 -27.69
C LEU A 51 14.81 14.18 -28.68
N GLU A 52 14.04 13.10 -28.68
CA GLU A 52 12.83 12.95 -29.48
C GLU A 52 11.60 12.98 -28.57
N VAL A 53 10.64 13.84 -28.89
CA VAL A 53 9.38 14.02 -28.15
C VAL A 53 8.19 13.58 -29.02
N PRO A 54 7.03 13.21 -28.46
CA PRO A 54 5.88 12.78 -29.25
C PRO A 54 5.41 13.93 -30.15
N ALA A 55 5.30 13.69 -31.45
CA ALA A 55 4.94 14.73 -32.41
C ALA A 55 3.52 15.30 -32.17
N SER A 56 2.65 14.52 -31.53
CA SER A 56 1.28 14.89 -31.20
C SER A 56 1.10 15.58 -29.85
N ALA A 57 2.18 15.77 -29.07
CA ALA A 57 2.11 16.38 -27.74
C ALA A 57 1.46 17.77 -27.78
N GLU A 58 0.66 18.10 -26.76
CA GLU A 58 -0.02 19.39 -26.64
C GLU A 58 0.98 20.51 -26.31
N ILE A 59 1.89 20.26 -25.37
CA ILE A 59 2.92 21.21 -24.91
C ILE A 59 4.22 20.43 -24.69
N VAL A 60 5.35 20.98 -25.13
CA VAL A 60 6.69 20.47 -24.84
C VAL A 60 7.54 21.57 -24.24
N MET A 61 8.20 21.27 -23.13
CA MET A 61 9.18 22.13 -22.46
C MET A 61 10.57 21.54 -22.63
N GLU A 62 11.52 22.32 -23.12
CA GLU A 62 12.90 21.87 -23.34
C GLU A 62 13.91 22.72 -22.57
N GLY A 63 14.98 22.09 -22.12
CA GLY A 63 16.04 22.78 -21.42
C GLY A 63 17.09 21.83 -20.85
N TYR A 64 17.51 22.11 -19.63
CA TYR A 64 18.57 21.34 -18.98
C TYR A 64 18.47 21.35 -17.45
N ILE A 65 19.17 20.41 -16.84
CA ILE A 65 19.46 20.38 -15.41
C ILE A 65 20.94 20.74 -15.22
N ASP A 66 21.24 21.78 -14.43
CA ASP A 66 22.61 22.02 -13.95
C ASP A 66 22.88 21.11 -12.74
N PRO A 67 23.92 20.24 -12.78
CA PRO A 67 24.27 19.36 -11.66
C PRO A 67 24.57 20.06 -10.32
N ASN A 68 24.75 21.38 -10.33
CA ASN A 68 25.06 22.17 -9.13
C ASN A 68 23.89 23.06 -8.68
N GLU A 69 22.78 23.07 -9.41
CA GLU A 69 21.62 23.91 -9.10
C GLU A 69 20.52 23.08 -8.44
N PHE A 70 20.13 23.49 -7.24
CA PHE A 70 19.12 22.82 -6.43
C PHE A 70 18.16 23.85 -5.83
N ALA A 71 16.91 23.46 -5.69
CA ALA A 71 15.88 24.22 -4.98
C ALA A 71 15.15 23.31 -3.99
N ASP A 72 14.54 23.92 -2.97
CA ASP A 72 13.68 23.20 -2.05
C ASP A 72 12.37 22.85 -2.78
N GLU A 73 12.01 21.57 -2.79
CA GLU A 73 10.73 21.04 -3.28
C GLU A 73 9.79 20.80 -2.09
N GLY A 74 8.49 20.96 -2.32
CA GLY A 74 7.48 20.67 -1.32
C GLY A 74 7.32 21.69 -0.18
N PRO A 75 6.58 21.34 0.89
CA PRO A 75 5.90 20.06 1.06
C PRO A 75 4.75 19.90 0.04
N TYR A 76 4.59 18.68 -0.47
CA TYR A 76 3.44 18.28 -1.28
C TYR A 76 2.78 17.05 -0.69
N GLY A 77 1.46 16.97 -0.86
CA GLY A 77 0.72 15.75 -0.59
C GLY A 77 0.98 14.73 -1.70
N ASP A 78 1.14 13.46 -1.34
CA ASP A 78 1.37 12.39 -2.31
C ASP A 78 0.38 11.21 -2.16
N HIS A 79 0.61 10.17 -2.97
CA HIS A 79 -0.17 8.93 -3.05
C HIS A 79 -0.27 8.15 -1.72
N THR A 80 0.52 8.50 -0.71
CA THR A 80 0.38 7.93 0.64
C THR A 80 -0.79 8.55 1.41
N GLY A 81 -1.29 9.70 0.97
CA GLY A 81 -2.25 10.50 1.72
C GLY A 81 -1.61 11.39 2.80
N TYR A 82 -0.29 11.57 2.76
CA TYR A 82 0.47 12.44 3.67
C TYR A 82 1.24 13.51 2.91
N TYR A 83 1.62 14.57 3.62
CA TYR A 83 2.58 15.55 3.13
C TYR A 83 4.00 15.01 3.30
N ASN A 84 4.79 15.08 2.22
CA ASN A 84 6.22 14.82 2.27
C ASN A 84 6.96 16.02 2.86
N GLU A 85 8.14 15.75 3.44
CA GLU A 85 9.05 16.78 3.91
C GLU A 85 9.63 17.60 2.74
N LYS A 86 10.18 18.76 3.06
CA LYS A 86 10.94 19.55 2.08
C LYS A 86 12.28 18.90 1.81
N GLU A 87 12.57 18.61 0.54
CA GLU A 87 13.86 18.08 0.12
C GLU A 87 14.48 18.93 -1.01
N LYS A 88 15.80 18.91 -1.12
CA LYS A 88 16.51 19.60 -2.20
C LYS A 88 16.53 18.73 -3.46
N HIS A 89 15.90 19.23 -4.52
CA HIS A 89 15.92 18.60 -5.83
C HIS A 89 16.59 19.47 -6.88
N SER A 90 17.02 18.83 -7.97
CA SER A 90 17.63 19.52 -9.11
C SER A 90 16.62 20.44 -9.81
N VAL A 91 17.09 21.62 -10.24
CA VAL A 91 16.26 22.57 -10.97
C VAL A 91 16.27 22.25 -12.47
N PHE A 92 15.09 22.20 -13.08
CA PHE A 92 14.93 22.12 -14.54
C PHE A 92 14.81 23.54 -15.12
N THR A 93 15.88 24.03 -15.75
CA THR A 93 15.87 25.32 -16.43
C THR A 93 15.23 25.19 -17.81
N ILE A 94 14.03 25.74 -17.97
CA ILE A 94 13.32 25.75 -19.26
C ILE A 94 13.88 26.85 -20.16
N THR A 95 14.28 26.47 -21.36
CA THR A 95 14.83 27.38 -22.39
C THR A 95 13.87 27.59 -23.56
N HIS A 96 13.03 26.60 -23.85
CA HIS A 96 12.06 26.64 -24.95
C HIS A 96 10.75 26.01 -24.50
N VAL A 97 9.64 26.58 -24.97
CA VAL A 97 8.30 25.99 -24.85
C VAL A 97 7.68 25.99 -26.24
N THR A 98 7.29 24.80 -26.72
CA THR A 98 6.59 24.61 -28.00
C THR A 98 5.22 24.01 -27.73
N MET A 99 4.21 24.38 -28.51
CA MET A 99 2.82 23.94 -28.27
C MET A 99 2.02 23.88 -29.57
N ARG A 100 0.91 23.13 -29.55
CA ARG A 100 -0.09 23.15 -30.64
C ARG A 100 -0.86 24.48 -30.68
N GLU A 101 -1.56 24.74 -31.77
CA GLU A 101 -2.59 25.78 -31.79
C GLU A 101 -3.73 25.39 -30.84
N ASN A 102 -4.04 26.25 -29.85
CA ASN A 102 -5.01 26.00 -28.78
C ASN A 102 -4.68 24.76 -27.93
N PRO A 103 -3.56 24.77 -27.19
CA PRO A 103 -3.09 23.58 -26.49
C PRO A 103 -3.96 23.23 -25.28
N ILE A 104 -4.06 21.93 -25.00
CA ILE A 104 -4.70 21.40 -23.79
C ILE A 104 -3.61 21.06 -22.75
N TYR A 105 -3.74 21.62 -21.55
CA TYR A 105 -2.87 21.24 -20.43
C TYR A 105 -3.43 20.00 -19.72
N HIS A 106 -2.85 18.83 -20.03
CA HIS A 106 -3.17 17.58 -19.35
C HIS A 106 -2.46 17.53 -17.99
N SER A 107 -3.24 17.41 -16.91
CA SER A 107 -2.75 17.42 -15.52
C SER A 107 -3.51 16.38 -14.69
N THR A 108 -2.91 16.00 -13.57
CA THR A 108 -3.52 15.14 -12.55
C THR A 108 -3.26 15.69 -11.16
N TYR A 109 -3.73 14.99 -10.13
CA TYR A 109 -3.37 15.17 -8.73
C TYR A 109 -3.10 13.81 -8.09
N THR A 110 -2.43 13.82 -6.94
CA THR A 110 -2.25 12.64 -6.11
C THR A 110 -2.61 12.96 -4.66
N GLY A 111 -3.00 11.93 -3.91
CA GLY A 111 -3.40 12.07 -2.52
C GLY A 111 -3.72 10.72 -1.91
N ARG A 112 -4.57 10.72 -0.89
CA ARG A 112 -5.03 9.47 -0.28
C ARG A 112 -5.78 8.63 -1.34
N PRO A 113 -5.39 7.35 -1.55
CA PRO A 113 -5.99 6.52 -2.59
C PRO A 113 -7.46 6.17 -2.28
N PRO A 114 -8.27 5.84 -3.30
CA PRO A 114 -7.89 5.72 -4.72
C PRO A 114 -7.80 7.08 -5.43
N ASP A 115 -6.69 7.31 -6.12
CA ASP A 115 -6.47 8.44 -7.04
C ASP A 115 -6.21 7.92 -8.47
N GLU A 116 -6.06 8.82 -9.46
CA GLU A 116 -5.81 8.41 -10.85
C GLU A 116 -4.55 7.54 -10.99
N PRO A 117 -3.39 7.89 -10.39
CA PRO A 117 -2.22 7.01 -10.38
C PRO A 117 -2.50 5.60 -9.83
N ALA A 118 -3.29 5.47 -8.76
CA ALA A 118 -3.65 4.16 -8.20
C ALA A 118 -4.48 3.33 -9.19
N VAL A 119 -5.42 3.95 -9.90
CA VAL A 119 -6.23 3.26 -10.92
C VAL A 119 -5.36 2.80 -12.10
N LEU A 120 -4.41 3.64 -12.54
CA LEU A 120 -3.42 3.25 -13.55
C LEU A 120 -2.58 2.07 -13.06
N GLY A 121 -2.13 2.09 -11.80
CA GLY A 121 -1.38 1.00 -11.17
C GLY A 121 -2.14 -0.33 -11.20
N VAL A 122 -3.44 -0.32 -10.85
CA VAL A 122 -4.29 -1.52 -10.92
C VAL A 122 -4.38 -2.06 -12.35
N ALA A 123 -4.60 -1.20 -13.34
CA ALA A 123 -4.70 -1.63 -14.72
C ALA A 123 -3.37 -2.22 -15.23
N LEU A 124 -2.23 -1.66 -14.82
CA LEU A 124 -0.91 -2.13 -15.19
C LEU A 124 -0.52 -3.44 -14.49
N ASN A 125 -1.07 -3.73 -13.31
CA ASN A 125 -0.83 -5.00 -12.62
C ASN A 125 -1.25 -6.22 -13.46
N GLU A 126 -2.29 -6.10 -14.27
CA GLU A 126 -2.72 -7.15 -15.22
C GLU A 126 -1.63 -7.51 -16.23
N VAL A 127 -0.67 -6.61 -16.49
CA VAL A 127 0.49 -6.87 -17.35
C VAL A 127 1.56 -7.70 -16.62
N PHE A 128 1.69 -7.56 -15.30
CA PHE A 128 2.69 -8.29 -14.50
C PHE A 128 2.26 -9.71 -14.13
N VAL A 129 0.96 -9.95 -13.96
CA VAL A 129 0.44 -11.27 -13.57
C VAL A 129 0.98 -12.38 -14.49
N PRO A 130 0.92 -12.28 -15.84
CA PRO A 130 1.47 -13.32 -16.72
C PRO A 130 3.00 -13.48 -16.61
N ILE A 131 3.73 -12.40 -16.33
CA ILE A 131 5.19 -12.43 -16.16
C ILE A 131 5.54 -13.19 -14.88
N LEU A 132 4.82 -12.93 -13.79
CA LEU A 132 4.94 -13.66 -12.53
C LEU A 132 4.57 -15.13 -12.70
N GLN A 133 3.44 -15.43 -13.33
CA GLN A 133 2.97 -16.80 -13.58
C GLN A 133 3.96 -17.61 -14.43
N LYS A 134 4.68 -16.98 -15.36
CA LYS A 134 5.73 -17.67 -16.12
C LYS A 134 6.86 -18.18 -15.24
N GLN A 135 7.20 -17.44 -14.17
CA GLN A 135 8.26 -17.81 -13.23
C GLN A 135 7.74 -18.68 -12.07
N PHE A 136 6.50 -18.44 -11.64
CA PHE A 136 5.81 -19.13 -10.56
C PHE A 136 4.44 -19.61 -11.07
N PRO A 137 4.39 -20.74 -11.82
CA PRO A 137 3.15 -21.25 -12.42
C PRO A 137 2.06 -21.62 -11.41
N GLU A 138 2.44 -21.74 -10.13
CA GLU A 138 1.52 -21.93 -9.02
C GLU A 138 0.68 -20.69 -8.67
N ILE A 139 1.04 -19.48 -9.11
CA ILE A 139 0.27 -18.25 -8.83
C ILE A 139 -0.99 -18.24 -9.71
N GLU A 140 -2.16 -18.13 -9.07
CA GLU A 140 -3.45 -18.00 -9.76
C GLU A 140 -3.79 -16.52 -10.02
N ASP A 141 -3.72 -15.67 -9.00
CA ASP A 141 -3.88 -14.21 -9.09
C ASP A 141 -2.80 -13.50 -8.25
N PHE A 142 -2.47 -12.27 -8.65
CA PHE A 142 -1.56 -11.38 -7.95
C PHE A 142 -2.15 -9.96 -7.98
N TYR A 143 -2.50 -9.46 -6.81
CA TYR A 143 -3.22 -8.19 -6.67
C TYR A 143 -2.49 -7.23 -5.73
N LEU A 144 -2.34 -5.99 -6.16
CA LEU A 144 -1.90 -4.88 -5.32
C LEU A 144 -3.10 -3.95 -5.09
N PRO A 145 -3.70 -3.93 -3.88
CA PRO A 145 -4.82 -3.06 -3.57
C PRO A 145 -4.47 -1.56 -3.66
N PRO A 146 -5.29 -0.71 -4.31
CA PRO A 146 -5.13 0.75 -4.32
C PRO A 146 -4.92 1.36 -2.93
N GLU A 147 -5.75 0.94 -1.98
CA GLU A 147 -5.74 1.34 -0.58
C GLU A 147 -4.42 1.02 0.13
N GLY A 148 -3.66 0.04 -0.36
CA GLY A 148 -2.29 -0.25 0.05
C GLY A 148 -1.25 0.65 -0.62
N CYS A 149 -1.62 1.89 -0.97
CA CYS A 149 -0.82 2.85 -1.73
C CYS A 149 -0.25 2.26 -3.03
N SER A 150 -1.05 1.46 -3.74
CA SER A 150 -0.72 0.79 -5.01
C SER A 150 0.38 -0.27 -5.00
N TYR A 151 1.30 -0.28 -4.03
CA TYR A 151 2.44 -1.21 -4.02
C TYR A 151 2.86 -1.72 -2.64
N ARG A 152 2.38 -1.14 -1.53
CA ARG A 152 2.88 -1.47 -0.18
C ARG A 152 2.33 -2.80 0.36
N MET A 153 1.24 -3.30 -0.23
CA MET A 153 0.67 -4.61 0.08
C MET A 153 0.41 -5.40 -1.20
N ALA A 154 0.63 -6.71 -1.15
CA ALA A 154 0.25 -7.66 -2.18
C ALA A 154 -0.58 -8.80 -1.59
N VAL A 155 -1.63 -9.19 -2.30
CA VAL A 155 -2.39 -10.42 -2.05
C VAL A 155 -2.14 -11.37 -3.21
N VAL A 156 -1.66 -12.57 -2.90
CA VAL A 156 -1.29 -13.60 -3.89
C VAL A 156 -2.12 -14.84 -3.62
N THR A 157 -2.82 -15.35 -4.61
CA THR A 157 -3.52 -16.65 -4.51
C THR A 157 -2.75 -17.69 -5.30
N MET A 158 -2.67 -18.91 -4.77
CA MET A 158 -1.82 -19.93 -5.35
C MET A 158 -2.33 -21.36 -5.21
N LYS A 159 -1.87 -22.22 -6.11
CA LYS A 159 -2.07 -23.67 -6.08
C LYS A 159 -0.98 -24.31 -5.23
N LYS A 160 -1.25 -24.50 -3.94
CA LYS A 160 -0.28 -25.12 -3.01
C LYS A 160 0.02 -26.57 -3.40
N GLN A 161 1.30 -26.92 -3.48
CA GLN A 161 1.78 -28.24 -3.94
C GLN A 161 2.64 -28.97 -2.91
N TYR A 162 3.15 -28.28 -1.89
CA TYR A 162 3.96 -28.86 -0.83
C TYR A 162 3.93 -27.99 0.44
N PRO A 163 4.26 -28.55 1.61
CA PRO A 163 4.43 -27.80 2.86
C PRO A 163 5.44 -26.65 2.72
N GLY A 164 5.09 -25.45 3.21
CA GLY A 164 5.95 -24.26 3.14
C GLY A 164 6.00 -23.56 1.77
N HIS A 165 5.16 -23.96 0.81
CA HIS A 165 5.16 -23.37 -0.55
C HIS A 165 4.92 -21.85 -0.54
N ALA A 166 4.09 -21.34 0.37
CA ALA A 166 3.79 -19.91 0.48
C ALA A 166 5.05 -19.06 0.71
N LYS A 167 6.02 -19.55 1.51
CA LYS A 167 7.28 -18.82 1.78
C LYS A 167 8.13 -18.64 0.52
N ARG A 168 8.10 -19.60 -0.41
CA ARG A 168 8.77 -19.47 -1.71
C ARG A 168 8.16 -18.33 -2.53
N VAL A 169 6.82 -18.24 -2.55
CA VAL A 169 6.10 -17.18 -3.25
C VAL A 169 6.39 -15.81 -2.62
N MET A 170 6.34 -15.69 -1.29
CA MET A 170 6.69 -14.44 -0.58
C MET A 170 8.09 -13.93 -0.96
N MET A 171 9.10 -14.80 -0.90
CA MET A 171 10.46 -14.45 -1.30
C MET A 171 10.56 -14.11 -2.79
N GLY A 172 9.77 -14.76 -3.63
CA GLY A 172 9.66 -14.45 -5.06
C GLY A 172 9.13 -13.03 -5.30
N VAL A 173 8.04 -12.65 -4.62
CA VAL A 173 7.47 -11.30 -4.70
C VAL A 173 8.51 -10.24 -4.34
N TRP A 174 9.25 -10.42 -3.24
CA TRP A 174 10.24 -9.43 -2.79
C TRP A 174 11.54 -9.38 -3.58
N SER A 175 11.79 -10.32 -4.51
CA SER A 175 13.10 -10.43 -5.18
C SER A 175 13.06 -10.48 -6.71
N PHE A 176 11.97 -10.95 -7.31
CA PHE A 176 11.95 -11.25 -8.74
C PHE A 176 11.81 -9.99 -9.61
N LEU A 177 10.81 -9.15 -9.33
CA LEU A 177 10.56 -7.91 -10.07
C LEU A 177 10.88 -6.71 -9.17
N ARG A 178 11.61 -5.73 -9.73
CA ARG A 178 12.02 -4.52 -9.00
C ARG A 178 10.83 -3.72 -8.46
N GLN A 179 9.71 -3.78 -9.17
CA GLN A 179 8.46 -3.08 -8.87
C GLN A 179 7.88 -3.47 -7.50
N PHE A 180 8.14 -4.69 -7.03
CA PHE A 180 7.57 -5.23 -5.79
C PHE A 180 8.60 -5.29 -4.64
N MET A 181 9.82 -4.79 -4.86
CA MET A 181 10.88 -4.82 -3.84
C MET A 181 10.53 -4.00 -2.59
N TYR A 182 9.68 -2.98 -2.72
CA TYR A 182 9.23 -2.13 -1.60
C TYR A 182 7.88 -2.56 -1.00
N THR A 183 7.26 -3.62 -1.52
CA THR A 183 6.03 -4.18 -0.93
C THR A 183 6.32 -4.66 0.49
N LYS A 184 5.69 -4.02 1.49
CA LYS A 184 5.91 -4.30 2.92
C LYS A 184 5.16 -5.54 3.39
N PHE A 185 3.96 -5.75 2.88
CA PHE A 185 3.06 -6.82 3.30
C PHE A 185 2.73 -7.76 2.14
N VAL A 186 2.93 -9.05 2.32
CA VAL A 186 2.58 -10.08 1.32
C VAL A 186 1.67 -11.12 1.96
N LEU A 187 0.42 -11.16 1.53
CA LEU A 187 -0.58 -12.13 1.97
C LEU A 187 -0.65 -13.24 0.94
N VAL A 188 -0.50 -14.50 1.36
CA VAL A 188 -0.54 -15.65 0.46
C VAL A 188 -1.71 -16.56 0.82
N CYS A 189 -2.67 -16.68 -0.08
CA CYS A 189 -3.91 -17.46 0.05
C CYS A 189 -3.93 -18.65 -0.92
N ASP A 190 -4.84 -19.59 -0.70
CA ASP A 190 -5.15 -20.63 -1.70
C ASP A 190 -5.94 -20.05 -2.88
N GLU A 191 -5.93 -20.78 -3.99
CA GLU A 191 -6.63 -20.48 -5.26
C GLU A 191 -8.15 -20.25 -5.14
N ASP A 192 -8.80 -20.71 -4.06
CA ASP A 192 -10.24 -20.56 -3.85
C ASP A 192 -10.65 -19.26 -3.13
N VAL A 193 -9.67 -18.44 -2.71
CA VAL A 193 -9.90 -17.12 -2.13
C VAL A 193 -9.81 -16.07 -3.23
N ASN A 194 -10.80 -15.18 -3.34
CA ASN A 194 -10.66 -14.01 -4.21
C ASN A 194 -9.69 -12.98 -3.60
N ALA A 195 -8.53 -12.77 -4.22
CA ALA A 195 -7.51 -11.82 -3.76
C ALA A 195 -7.99 -10.36 -3.68
N ARG A 196 -9.08 -10.04 -4.38
CA ARG A 196 -9.66 -8.69 -4.52
C ARG A 196 -10.89 -8.47 -3.64
N ASP A 197 -11.20 -9.41 -2.74
CA ASP A 197 -12.32 -9.34 -1.80
C ASP A 197 -11.80 -9.53 -0.37
N TRP A 198 -11.69 -8.43 0.37
CA TRP A 198 -11.22 -8.44 1.76
C TRP A 198 -12.04 -9.34 2.68
N SER A 199 -13.33 -9.53 2.41
CA SER A 199 -14.17 -10.41 3.21
C SER A 199 -13.70 -11.86 3.11
N GLN A 200 -13.29 -12.29 1.92
CA GLN A 200 -12.75 -13.64 1.71
C GLN A 200 -11.33 -13.79 2.25
N VAL A 201 -10.47 -12.79 2.03
CA VAL A 201 -9.08 -12.80 2.51
C VAL A 201 -9.03 -12.87 4.05
N THR A 202 -9.81 -12.04 4.73
CA THR A 202 -9.82 -11.95 6.19
C THR A 202 -10.52 -13.16 6.83
N ALA A 203 -11.57 -13.69 6.21
CA ALA A 203 -12.18 -14.96 6.62
C ALA A 203 -11.18 -16.13 6.51
N ALA A 204 -10.42 -16.20 5.40
CA ALA A 204 -9.36 -17.20 5.24
C ALA A 204 -8.26 -17.02 6.29
N MET A 205 -7.84 -15.79 6.58
CA MET A 205 -6.86 -15.46 7.61
C MET A 205 -7.30 -15.95 8.98
N CYS A 206 -8.53 -15.66 9.40
CA CYS A 206 -9.09 -16.13 10.67
C CYS A 206 -9.15 -17.66 10.79
N LYS A 207 -9.41 -18.34 9.67
CA LYS A 207 -9.63 -19.79 9.61
C LYS A 207 -8.34 -20.61 9.48
N HIS A 208 -7.38 -20.14 8.69
CA HIS A 208 -6.23 -20.96 8.25
C HIS A 208 -4.91 -20.58 8.90
N MET A 209 -4.85 -19.41 9.52
CA MET A 209 -3.63 -18.86 10.07
C MET A 209 -3.57 -19.02 11.60
N ASP A 210 -2.41 -19.48 12.07
CA ASP A 210 -1.91 -19.24 13.43
C ASP A 210 -0.92 -18.07 13.36
N PRO A 211 -1.16 -16.96 14.07
CA PRO A 211 -0.38 -15.74 13.85
C PRO A 211 1.14 -15.88 14.01
N SER A 212 1.63 -16.55 15.06
CA SER A 212 3.07 -16.68 15.34
C SER A 212 3.74 -17.67 14.39
N ARG A 213 3.09 -18.79 14.07
CA ARG A 213 3.66 -19.80 13.19
C ARG A 213 3.73 -19.33 11.73
N ASP A 214 2.68 -18.64 11.28
CA ASP A 214 2.42 -18.40 9.87
C ASP A 214 2.79 -16.98 9.42
N THR A 215 3.29 -16.14 10.33
CA THR A 215 3.90 -14.86 9.98
C THR A 215 5.40 -15.00 9.73
N LEU A 216 5.86 -14.52 8.59
CA LEU A 216 7.27 -14.37 8.25
C LEU A 216 7.68 -12.91 8.40
N MET A 217 8.57 -12.61 9.34
CA MET A 217 9.15 -11.28 9.50
C MET A 217 10.57 -11.25 8.92
N ILE A 218 10.88 -10.23 8.12
CA ILE A 218 12.24 -9.96 7.61
C ILE A 218 12.59 -8.51 7.92
N GLU A 219 13.56 -8.32 8.81
CA GLU A 219 14.06 -7.00 9.19
C GLU A 219 15.20 -6.53 8.26
N ASN A 220 15.48 -5.22 8.28
CA ASN A 220 16.61 -4.61 7.57
C ASN A 220 16.59 -4.81 6.05
N THR A 221 15.41 -4.68 5.45
CA THR A 221 15.18 -4.74 4.01
C THR A 221 15.06 -3.33 3.39
N PRO A 222 15.35 -3.16 2.09
CA PRO A 222 15.14 -1.89 1.40
C PRO A 222 13.66 -1.47 1.40
N ILE A 223 13.38 -0.22 1.73
CA ILE A 223 12.05 0.39 1.72
C ILE A 223 12.13 1.73 0.97
N ASP A 224 11.00 2.25 0.50
CA ASP A 224 10.92 3.60 -0.06
C ASP A 224 11.47 4.64 0.93
N SER A 225 12.34 5.53 0.46
CA SER A 225 12.92 6.60 1.28
C SER A 225 11.86 7.55 1.86
N LEU A 226 10.74 7.72 1.15
CA LEU A 226 9.62 8.57 1.56
C LEU A 226 8.71 7.89 2.59
N ASP A 227 8.90 6.61 2.87
CA ASP A 227 8.13 5.90 3.89
C ASP A 227 8.57 6.30 5.29
N PHE A 228 7.94 7.33 5.85
CA PHE A 228 8.23 7.84 7.19
C PHE A 228 7.95 6.83 8.31
N ALA A 229 7.14 5.78 8.06
CA ALA A 229 6.89 4.74 9.04
C ALA A 229 8.11 3.83 9.26
N SER A 230 9.02 3.74 8.28
CA SER A 230 10.28 2.99 8.43
C SER A 230 11.13 3.54 9.57
N PRO A 231 11.88 2.69 10.29
CA PRO A 231 12.71 3.14 11.41
C PRO A 231 13.87 4.04 10.96
N VAL A 232 14.36 3.85 9.73
CA VAL A 232 15.45 4.61 9.12
C VAL A 232 15.14 4.84 7.64
N VAL A 233 15.54 5.99 7.09
CA VAL A 233 15.36 6.32 5.67
C VAL A 233 15.88 5.18 4.78
N GLY A 234 14.99 4.63 3.95
CA GLY A 234 15.31 3.59 2.97
C GLY A 234 15.49 2.17 3.55
N LEU A 235 15.31 1.98 4.86
CA LEU A 235 15.52 0.69 5.53
C LEU A 235 14.44 0.40 6.58
N GLY A 236 13.78 -0.74 6.43
CA GLY A 236 12.74 -1.18 7.37
C GLY A 236 12.51 -2.68 7.28
N SER A 237 11.33 -3.13 7.68
CA SER A 237 10.98 -4.54 7.71
C SER A 237 9.86 -4.90 6.73
N LYS A 238 9.70 -6.20 6.49
CA LYS A 238 8.68 -6.80 5.63
C LYS A 238 8.01 -7.95 6.37
N MET A 239 6.71 -8.10 6.13
CA MET A 239 5.89 -9.14 6.72
C MET A 239 5.19 -9.95 5.63
N GLY A 240 5.35 -11.27 5.70
CA GLY A 240 4.62 -12.24 4.91
C GLY A 240 3.61 -12.96 5.80
N LEU A 241 2.37 -13.12 5.33
CA LEU A 241 1.30 -13.82 6.04
C LEU A 241 0.90 -15.04 5.23
N ASP A 242 1.18 -16.24 5.74
CA ASP A 242 0.78 -17.49 5.11
C ASP A 242 -0.66 -17.83 5.54
N ILE A 243 -1.61 -17.46 4.69
CA ILE A 243 -3.06 -17.66 4.88
C ILE A 243 -3.52 -18.97 4.21
N THR A 244 -2.60 -19.78 3.66
CA THR A 244 -2.95 -21.04 2.99
C THR A 244 -3.44 -22.10 3.98
N LYS A 245 -4.25 -23.04 3.51
CA LYS A 245 -4.66 -24.24 4.24
C LYS A 245 -3.42 -25.03 4.65
N LYS A 246 -3.33 -25.33 5.94
CA LYS A 246 -2.18 -26.01 6.51
C LYS A 246 -2.31 -27.53 6.33
N TRP A 247 -1.22 -28.14 5.88
CA TRP A 247 -1.12 -29.59 5.70
C TRP A 247 -0.54 -30.23 6.97
N ASP A 248 -0.73 -31.53 7.14
CA ASP A 248 -0.31 -32.27 8.36
C ASP A 248 1.17 -32.01 8.74
N ALA A 249 2.05 -31.93 7.74
CA ALA A 249 3.48 -31.67 7.95
C ALA A 249 3.76 -30.27 8.54
N GLU A 250 2.92 -29.27 8.26
CA GLU A 250 3.03 -27.91 8.79
C GLU A 250 2.45 -27.83 10.21
N LEU A 251 1.50 -28.71 10.52
CA LEU A 251 0.84 -28.79 11.83
C LEU A 251 1.57 -29.72 12.81
N ALA A 252 2.54 -30.51 12.36
CA ALA A 252 3.19 -31.55 13.16
C ALA A 252 3.84 -31.08 14.48
N LEU A 253 4.21 -29.80 14.58
CA LEU A 253 4.77 -29.18 15.79
C LEU A 253 3.81 -28.19 16.47
N SER A 254 2.59 -28.06 15.95
CA SER A 254 1.61 -27.13 16.49
C SER A 254 0.99 -27.70 17.78
N PRO A 255 0.72 -26.85 18.79
CA PRO A 255 -0.02 -27.28 19.96
C PRO A 255 -1.41 -27.79 19.55
N ASP A 256 -1.92 -28.79 20.27
CA ASP A 256 -3.31 -29.26 20.13
C ASP A 256 -4.20 -28.28 20.88
N VAL A 257 -4.75 -27.33 20.15
CA VAL A 257 -5.53 -26.23 20.69
C VAL A 257 -7.01 -26.48 20.40
N GLN A 258 -7.80 -26.67 21.46
CA GLN A 258 -9.25 -26.78 21.34
C GLN A 258 -9.87 -25.39 21.29
N SER A 259 -10.45 -25.03 20.15
CA SER A 259 -11.23 -23.79 20.02
C SER A 259 -12.53 -23.91 20.80
N THR A 260 -12.82 -22.95 21.67
CA THR A 260 -14.10 -22.86 22.37
C THR A 260 -15.00 -21.88 21.64
N PRO A 261 -16.22 -22.23 21.23
CA PRO A 261 -17.11 -21.26 20.61
C PRO A 261 -17.44 -20.13 21.59
N GLU A 262 -17.09 -18.88 21.27
CA GLU A 262 -17.54 -17.73 22.05
C GLU A 262 -19.07 -17.55 21.87
N ASN A 263 -19.77 -17.26 22.97
CA ASN A 263 -21.20 -16.98 22.96
C ASN A 263 -21.44 -15.50 22.62
N SER A 264 -22.44 -15.19 21.79
CA SER A 264 -22.78 -13.81 21.38
C SER A 264 -23.03 -12.88 22.58
N ASP A 265 -23.68 -13.37 23.64
CA ASP A 265 -23.95 -12.59 24.86
C ASP A 265 -22.65 -12.21 25.60
N HIS A 266 -21.63 -13.09 25.55
CA HIS A 266 -20.32 -12.83 26.15
C HIS A 266 -19.56 -11.76 25.36
N ILE A 267 -19.67 -11.80 24.02
CA ILE A 267 -19.02 -10.83 23.15
C ILE A 267 -19.59 -9.42 23.36
N GLU A 268 -20.92 -9.29 23.35
CA GLU A 268 -21.57 -7.99 23.58
C GLU A 268 -21.24 -7.42 24.97
N GLY A 269 -21.24 -8.27 26.00
CA GLY A 269 -20.84 -7.90 27.36
C GLY A 269 -19.38 -7.42 27.41
N GLY A 270 -18.46 -8.14 26.77
CA GLY A 270 -17.05 -7.80 26.73
C GLY A 270 -16.74 -6.51 25.99
N LEU A 271 -17.44 -6.24 24.88
CA LEU A 271 -17.35 -4.95 24.18
C LEU A 271 -17.79 -3.79 25.08
N ALA A 272 -18.89 -3.95 25.81
CA ALA A 272 -19.37 -2.92 26.73
C ALA A 272 -18.40 -2.67 27.89
N GLU A 273 -17.75 -3.71 28.40
CA GLU A 273 -16.71 -3.60 29.44
C GLU A 273 -15.45 -2.89 28.92
N LEU A 274 -14.98 -3.23 27.72
CA LEU A 274 -13.83 -2.59 27.07
C LEU A 274 -14.05 -1.09 26.90
N THR A 275 -15.16 -0.68 26.27
CA THR A 275 -15.45 0.74 26.03
C THR A 275 -15.62 1.52 27.34
N LYS A 276 -16.12 0.87 28.40
CA LYS A 276 -16.25 1.49 29.72
C LYS A 276 -14.89 1.63 30.42
N ALA A 277 -14.01 0.65 30.29
CA ALA A 277 -12.69 0.65 30.91
C ALA A 277 -11.69 1.58 30.19
N HIS A 278 -11.87 1.76 28.88
CA HIS A 278 -10.98 2.51 28.00
C HIS A 278 -11.75 3.62 27.27
N PRO A 279 -11.95 4.79 27.90
CA PRO A 279 -12.68 5.91 27.31
C PRO A 279 -12.01 6.51 26.07
N GLU A 280 -10.74 6.18 25.81
CA GLU A 280 -10.02 6.54 24.58
C GLU A 280 -10.47 5.74 23.35
N ILE A 281 -11.22 4.65 23.52
CA ILE A 281 -11.81 3.90 22.40
C ILE A 281 -12.95 4.72 21.79
N LEU A 282 -12.85 4.96 20.48
CA LEU A 282 -13.86 5.68 19.71
C LEU A 282 -14.86 4.74 19.05
N ASP A 283 -14.36 3.63 18.49
CA ASP A 283 -15.18 2.62 17.84
C ASP A 283 -14.49 1.24 17.91
N ILE A 284 -15.30 0.17 17.91
CA ILE A 284 -14.84 -1.23 17.87
C ILE A 284 -15.67 -1.96 16.81
N HIS A 285 -15.00 -2.62 15.88
CA HIS A 285 -15.63 -3.45 14.89
C HIS A 285 -15.11 -4.89 14.91
N LEU A 286 -16.04 -5.83 14.96
CA LEU A 286 -15.76 -7.25 14.82
C LEU A 286 -15.83 -7.62 13.35
N GLN A 287 -14.75 -8.19 12.82
CA GLN A 287 -14.69 -8.61 11.42
C GLN A 287 -15.37 -9.98 11.20
N ASN A 288 -15.76 -10.64 12.29
CA ASN A 288 -16.49 -11.90 12.29
C ASN A 288 -17.28 -12.08 13.59
N ASP A 289 -18.27 -12.98 13.54
CA ASP A 289 -19.22 -13.20 14.64
C ASP A 289 -18.57 -13.76 15.93
N ASN A 290 -17.36 -14.33 15.82
CA ASN A 290 -16.65 -14.96 16.95
C ASN A 290 -15.50 -14.10 17.50
N ALA A 291 -15.45 -12.81 17.15
CA ALA A 291 -14.43 -11.87 17.61
C ALA A 291 -12.97 -12.32 17.39
N SER A 292 -12.71 -13.25 16.46
CA SER A 292 -11.36 -13.72 16.20
C SER A 292 -10.48 -12.64 15.54
N MET A 293 -11.11 -11.64 14.94
CA MET A 293 -10.48 -10.43 14.42
C MET A 293 -11.26 -9.20 14.83
N VAL A 294 -10.58 -8.29 15.53
CA VAL A 294 -11.14 -7.05 16.10
C VAL A 294 -10.34 -5.87 15.55
N VAL A 295 -11.04 -4.83 15.11
CA VAL A 295 -10.42 -3.56 14.71
C VAL A 295 -10.96 -2.47 15.63
N VAL A 296 -10.06 -1.67 16.20
CA VAL A 296 -10.38 -0.64 17.19
C VAL A 296 -9.84 0.70 16.72
N SER A 297 -10.66 1.75 16.76
CA SER A 297 -10.19 3.12 16.58
C SER A 297 -10.08 3.79 17.94
N ILE A 298 -9.01 4.55 18.13
CA ILE A 298 -8.74 5.24 19.39
C ILE A 298 -8.43 6.71 19.17
N ASP A 299 -8.79 7.51 20.17
CA ASP A 299 -8.24 8.84 20.35
C ASP A 299 -6.89 8.67 21.06
N LYS A 300 -5.81 8.50 20.28
CA LYS A 300 -4.48 8.24 20.83
C LYS A 300 -3.94 9.49 21.54
N GLN A 301 -3.73 9.38 22.86
CA GLN A 301 -3.27 10.49 23.71
C GLN A 301 -1.81 10.36 24.15
N ALA A 302 -1.21 9.17 24.01
CA ALA A 302 0.19 8.93 24.38
C ALA A 302 0.79 7.74 23.63
N ALA A 303 2.13 7.72 23.59
CA ALA A 303 2.90 6.56 23.16
C ALA A 303 2.47 5.29 23.91
N GLY A 304 2.36 4.18 23.16
CA GLY A 304 1.98 2.87 23.70
C GLY A 304 0.49 2.70 24.03
N ASN A 305 -0.39 3.66 23.74
CA ASN A 305 -1.84 3.45 23.85
C ASN A 305 -2.31 2.28 22.96
N GLY A 306 -1.82 2.19 21.71
CA GLY A 306 -2.15 1.08 20.81
C GLY A 306 -1.89 -0.29 21.44
N LYS A 307 -0.69 -0.47 21.99
CA LYS A 307 -0.31 -1.69 22.74
C LYS A 307 -1.26 -2.00 23.91
N LYS A 308 -1.58 -1.00 24.73
CA LYS A 308 -2.48 -1.19 25.89
C LYS A 308 -3.86 -1.68 25.47
N ILE A 309 -4.39 -1.14 24.37
CA ILE A 309 -5.70 -1.51 23.85
C ILE A 309 -5.67 -2.93 23.27
N MET A 310 -4.59 -3.34 22.58
CA MET A 310 -4.44 -4.72 22.14
C MET A 310 -4.43 -5.71 23.31
N GLU A 311 -3.64 -5.40 24.35
CA GLU A 311 -3.59 -6.21 25.58
C GLU A 311 -4.96 -6.30 26.25
N ALA A 312 -5.72 -5.19 26.29
CA ALA A 312 -7.08 -5.18 26.82
C ALA A 312 -8.03 -6.07 26.00
N VAL A 313 -8.02 -5.95 24.66
CA VAL A 313 -8.85 -6.79 23.77
C VAL A 313 -8.51 -8.27 23.95
N TRP A 314 -7.22 -8.64 24.02
CA TRP A 314 -6.81 -10.02 24.24
C TRP A 314 -7.17 -10.58 25.62
N SER A 315 -7.28 -9.70 26.62
CA SER A 315 -7.73 -10.10 27.97
C SER A 315 -9.24 -10.28 28.06
N GLN A 316 -10.00 -9.67 27.14
CA GLN A 316 -11.45 -9.77 27.08
C GLN A 316 -11.92 -10.93 26.21
N PHE A 317 -11.21 -11.21 25.12
CA PHE A 317 -11.55 -12.23 24.13
C PHE A 317 -10.42 -13.26 24.04
N ASP A 318 -10.62 -14.41 24.68
CA ASP A 318 -9.63 -15.47 24.74
C ASP A 318 -9.34 -16.05 23.35
N GLU A 319 -10.36 -16.19 22.50
CA GLU A 319 -10.26 -16.76 21.15
C GLU A 319 -9.84 -15.72 20.09
N ASN A 320 -9.63 -14.46 20.49
CA ASN A 320 -9.15 -13.43 19.57
C ASN A 320 -7.74 -13.77 19.07
N LYS A 321 -7.58 -13.76 17.74
CA LYS A 321 -6.28 -14.00 17.06
C LYS A 321 -5.66 -12.72 16.54
N PHE A 322 -6.50 -11.77 16.08
CA PHE A 322 -6.06 -10.59 15.37
C PHE A 322 -6.67 -9.33 16.01
N VAL A 323 -5.82 -8.37 16.34
CA VAL A 323 -6.26 -7.02 16.73
C VAL A 323 -5.55 -6.01 15.84
N ILE A 324 -6.29 -5.06 15.29
CA ILE A 324 -5.72 -3.90 14.60
C ILE A 324 -6.18 -2.66 15.35
N VAL A 325 -5.24 -1.80 15.76
CA VAL A 325 -5.56 -0.54 16.42
C VAL A 325 -5.19 0.62 15.51
N CYS A 326 -6.17 1.47 15.22
CA CYS A 326 -6.08 2.62 14.33
C CYS A 326 -6.40 3.91 15.09
N ASP A 327 -6.05 5.08 14.53
CA ASP A 327 -6.52 6.37 15.10
C ASP A 327 -7.98 6.65 14.69
N GLY A 328 -8.58 7.65 15.34
CA GLY A 328 -9.97 8.08 15.10
C GLY A 328 -10.31 8.61 13.70
N ASP A 329 -9.31 8.80 12.83
CA ASP A 329 -9.53 9.18 11.42
C ASP A 329 -9.73 7.97 10.50
N VAL A 330 -9.71 6.75 11.05
CA VAL A 330 -9.89 5.49 10.34
C VAL A 330 -11.26 4.89 10.65
N ASN A 331 -12.06 4.67 9.62
CA ASN A 331 -13.29 3.88 9.70
C ASN A 331 -12.95 2.39 9.85
N VAL A 332 -13.15 1.85 11.05
CA VAL A 332 -12.82 0.46 11.41
C VAL A 332 -13.74 -0.61 10.82
N SER A 333 -14.78 -0.20 10.08
CA SER A 333 -15.64 -1.10 9.30
C SER A 333 -15.28 -1.14 7.81
N ASP A 334 -14.39 -0.26 7.34
CA ASP A 334 -13.99 -0.18 5.92
C ASP A 334 -12.54 -0.65 5.73
N TRP A 335 -12.38 -1.78 5.06
CA TRP A 335 -11.05 -2.34 4.77
C TRP A 335 -10.17 -1.42 3.92
N ASN A 336 -10.74 -0.53 3.11
CA ASN A 336 -9.93 0.46 2.39
C ASN A 336 -9.22 1.40 3.37
N ASP A 337 -9.91 1.80 4.44
CA ASP A 337 -9.38 2.69 5.46
C ASP A 337 -8.35 1.98 6.34
N ILE A 338 -8.67 0.76 6.75
CA ILE A 338 -7.81 -0.09 7.59
C ILE A 338 -6.49 -0.42 6.89
N ILE A 339 -6.54 -0.87 5.63
CA ILE A 339 -5.32 -1.22 4.87
C ILE A 339 -4.46 0.00 4.59
N TRP A 340 -5.08 1.15 4.31
CA TRP A 340 -4.35 2.42 4.20
C TRP A 340 -3.59 2.73 5.50
N ALA A 341 -4.25 2.64 6.66
CA ALA A 341 -3.59 2.88 7.95
C ALA A 341 -2.45 1.86 8.20
N VAL A 342 -2.69 0.57 8.00
CA VAL A 342 -1.69 -0.50 8.16
C VAL A 342 -0.47 -0.27 7.26
N THR A 343 -0.68 0.10 6.00
CA THR A 343 0.43 0.23 5.03
C THR A 343 1.19 1.55 5.14
N THR A 344 0.58 2.59 5.70
CA THR A 344 1.20 3.92 5.84
C THR A 344 1.78 4.19 7.22
N ARG A 345 1.20 3.63 8.29
CA ARG A 345 1.59 3.93 9.68
C ARG A 345 2.44 2.84 10.34
N MET A 346 2.70 1.74 9.64
CA MET A 346 3.47 0.63 10.19
C MET A 346 4.82 0.40 9.51
N ASP A 347 5.83 0.19 10.34
CA ASP A 347 6.94 -0.72 10.06
C ASP A 347 6.57 -2.10 10.65
N PRO A 348 6.53 -3.17 9.83
CA PRO A 348 6.03 -4.46 10.29
C PRO A 348 6.68 -5.01 11.57
N ALA A 349 7.99 -4.89 11.76
CA ALA A 349 8.71 -5.44 12.89
C ALA A 349 8.53 -4.60 14.16
N ARG A 350 8.51 -3.26 14.04
CA ARG A 350 8.29 -2.37 15.19
C ARG A 350 6.85 -2.45 15.69
N ASP A 351 5.89 -2.44 14.78
CA ASP A 351 4.48 -2.15 15.10
C ASP A 351 3.62 -3.41 15.19
N THR A 352 4.22 -4.59 15.14
CA THR A 352 3.54 -5.87 15.33
C THR A 352 3.88 -6.47 16.68
N LEU A 353 2.85 -6.80 17.46
CA LEU A 353 2.97 -7.47 18.74
C LEU A 353 2.49 -8.91 18.60
N PHE A 354 3.31 -9.86 19.03
CA PHE A 354 2.92 -11.26 19.16
C PHE A 354 2.71 -11.60 20.63
N LEU A 355 1.64 -12.32 20.91
CA LEU A 355 1.39 -12.93 22.22
C LEU A 355 1.15 -14.42 21.99
N GLN A 356 1.93 -15.25 22.68
CA GLN A 356 1.64 -16.68 22.78
C GLN A 356 1.17 -16.93 24.20
N ASP A 357 -0.08 -17.35 24.36
CA ASP A 357 -0.61 -17.64 25.69
C ASP A 357 -0.15 -19.02 26.20
N GLU A 358 -0.34 -19.25 27.50
CA GLU A 358 0.04 -20.52 28.14
C GLU A 358 -0.75 -21.73 27.61
N THR A 359 -1.86 -21.49 26.92
CA THR A 359 -2.71 -22.52 26.30
C THR A 359 -2.28 -22.87 24.87
N GLY A 360 -1.28 -22.15 24.34
CA GLY A 360 -0.72 -22.36 23.00
C GLY A 360 -1.42 -21.59 21.89
N HIS A 361 -2.42 -20.75 22.18
CA HIS A 361 -2.98 -19.86 21.18
C HIS A 361 -1.99 -18.74 20.88
N SER A 362 -1.77 -18.48 19.60
CA SER A 362 -1.07 -17.30 19.16
C SER A 362 -2.04 -16.17 18.83
N LYS A 363 -1.70 -14.97 19.28
CA LYS A 363 -2.38 -13.71 18.95
C LYS A 363 -1.38 -12.74 18.29
N VAL A 364 -1.87 -11.89 17.38
CA VAL A 364 -1.10 -10.82 16.77
C VAL A 364 -1.86 -9.51 16.77
N GLY A 365 -1.13 -8.44 17.10
CA GLY A 365 -1.64 -7.09 17.24
C GLY A 365 -0.89 -6.17 16.28
N LEU A 366 -1.62 -5.41 15.47
CA LEU A 366 -1.08 -4.48 14.48
C LEU A 366 -1.34 -3.05 14.95
N ASP A 367 -0.28 -2.32 15.29
CA ASP A 367 -0.38 -0.92 15.71
C ASP A 367 -0.34 -0.02 14.47
N ALA A 368 -1.50 0.18 13.86
CA ALA A 368 -1.70 1.08 12.74
C ALA A 368 -1.99 2.53 13.18
N THR A 369 -1.58 2.93 14.39
CA THR A 369 -1.74 4.31 14.87
C THR A 369 -0.56 5.21 14.48
N ASN A 370 -0.78 6.52 14.43
CA ASN A 370 0.27 7.52 14.28
C ASN A 370 1.28 7.40 15.43
N LYS A 371 2.57 7.51 15.11
CA LYS A 371 3.63 7.34 16.11
C LYS A 371 3.95 8.67 16.78
N TRP A 372 3.95 8.64 18.10
CA TRP A 372 4.26 9.76 18.98
C TRP A 372 5.77 9.83 19.24
N GLU A 373 6.20 10.96 19.83
CA GLU A 373 7.58 11.12 20.29
C GLU A 373 7.98 9.96 21.21
N GLY A 374 9.11 9.31 20.88
CA GLY A 374 9.61 8.13 21.58
C GLY A 374 9.19 6.77 21.00
N GLU A 375 8.22 6.72 20.08
CA GLU A 375 7.85 5.48 19.36
C GLU A 375 8.66 5.29 18.07
N CYS A 376 9.06 6.39 17.42
CA CYS A 376 9.89 6.37 16.21
C CYS A 376 11.02 7.42 16.32
N LEU A 377 12.11 7.19 15.57
CA LEU A 377 13.21 8.14 15.42
C LEU A 377 13.00 9.13 14.27
N ARG A 378 12.08 8.83 13.36
CA ARG A 378 11.74 9.66 12.21
C ARG A 378 10.72 10.73 12.56
N GLU A 379 10.78 11.87 11.87
CA GLU A 379 9.65 12.80 11.82
C GLU A 379 8.43 12.09 11.24
N TRP A 380 7.28 12.30 11.87
CA TRP A 380 6.05 11.61 11.49
C TRP A 380 5.28 12.42 10.45
N GLY A 381 4.73 11.73 9.45
CA GLY A 381 3.99 12.37 8.36
C GLY A 381 2.74 13.09 8.85
N VAL A 382 2.38 14.18 8.17
CA VAL A 382 1.13 14.91 8.41
C VAL A 382 0.08 14.45 7.38
N PRO A 383 -1.07 13.88 7.80
CA PRO A 383 -2.12 13.48 6.87
C PRO A 383 -2.66 14.65 6.05
N ILE A 384 -3.04 14.39 4.80
CA ILE A 384 -3.71 15.36 3.95
C ILE A 384 -5.16 15.51 4.39
N THR A 385 -5.52 16.71 4.86
CA THR A 385 -6.90 17.06 5.23
C THR A 385 -7.44 18.06 4.22
N LYS A 386 -8.58 17.73 3.58
CA LYS A 386 -9.27 18.64 2.66
C LYS A 386 -10.01 19.70 3.47
N ASP A 387 -9.82 20.98 3.14
CA ASP A 387 -10.59 22.08 3.71
C ASP A 387 -12.09 21.93 3.33
N PRO A 388 -13.01 21.74 4.30
CA PRO A 388 -14.42 21.53 4.02
C PRO A 388 -15.07 22.68 3.24
N GLU A 389 -14.62 23.92 3.45
CA GLU A 389 -15.16 25.08 2.73
C GLU A 389 -14.68 25.11 1.27
N LEU A 390 -13.43 24.70 1.03
CA LEU A 390 -12.91 24.54 -0.32
C LEU A 390 -13.61 23.40 -1.06
N VAL A 391 -13.83 22.26 -0.41
CA VAL A 391 -14.57 21.13 -0.98
C VAL A 391 -15.96 21.57 -1.42
N LYS A 392 -16.74 22.20 -0.53
CA LYS A 392 -18.08 22.74 -0.85
C LYS A 392 -18.04 23.73 -2.02
N LYS A 393 -17.02 24.58 -2.08
CA LYS A 393 -16.85 25.54 -3.17
C LYS A 393 -16.63 24.82 -4.51
N ILE A 394 -15.75 23.82 -4.56
CA ILE A 394 -15.51 23.03 -5.78
C ILE A 394 -16.76 22.23 -6.15
N ASP A 395 -17.46 21.67 -5.15
CA ASP A 395 -18.69 20.92 -5.38
C ASP A 395 -19.81 21.77 -5.99
N SER A 396 -19.80 23.08 -5.75
CA SER A 396 -20.77 24.00 -6.33
C SER A 396 -20.56 24.32 -7.82
N ILE A 397 -19.40 23.97 -8.40
CA ILE A 397 -19.03 24.36 -9.77
C ILE A 397 -18.99 23.21 -10.79
N TRP A 398 -19.19 21.95 -10.39
CA TRP A 398 -19.16 20.80 -11.32
C TRP A 398 -20.11 20.95 -12.51
N GLU A 399 -21.35 21.41 -12.29
CA GLU A 399 -22.33 21.66 -13.35
C GLU A 399 -21.87 22.75 -14.33
N GLN A 400 -21.20 23.79 -13.82
CA GLN A 400 -20.69 24.89 -14.64
C GLN A 400 -19.53 24.44 -15.54
N LEU A 401 -18.78 23.43 -15.09
CA LEU A 401 -17.67 22.83 -15.83
C LEU A 401 -18.13 21.73 -16.79
N GLY A 402 -19.39 21.29 -16.72
CA GLY A 402 -19.94 20.25 -17.58
C GLY A 402 -19.37 18.84 -17.30
N ILE A 403 -19.04 18.55 -16.04
CA ILE A 403 -18.35 17.31 -15.63
C ILE A 403 -19.33 16.28 -15.00
N LEU A 404 -20.61 16.60 -14.82
CA LEU A 404 -21.65 15.70 -14.26
C LEU A 404 -22.66 15.22 -15.29
#